data_AF-A0A3E4U0P3-F1
#
_entry.id   AF-A0A3E4U0P3-F1
#
_cell.length_a   1.000
_cell.length_b   1.000
_cell.length_c   1.000
_cell.angle_alpha   90.00
_cell.angle_beta   90.00
_cell.angle_gamma   90.00
#
_symmetry.space_group_name_H-M   'P 1'
#
loop_
_entity.id
_entity.type
_entity.pdbx_description
1 polymer ?
#
loop_
_entity_poly.entity_id
_entity_poly.type
_entity_poly.pdbx_seq_one_letter_code
_entity_poly.pdbx_strand_id
1 'polypeptide(L)'
;MKEIEKLRWMKERIAEETGGKQWLSTGIGLPLMVKMQDSCQAALYVAMVKNKQTGKYHADVKGFLRSFSGYCDGNRLGQLGEEIGRLSALVSELEAAALSVGEDTLLAFCKELEQQEVQIRGEGICETSEN
;
A
#
# COMPACT_ATOMS: atom_id res chain seq x y z
N MET A 1 -0.62 -12.60 -15.92
CA MET A 1 0.17 -11.42 -15.53
C MET A 1 1.60 -11.83 -15.23
N LYS A 2 2.57 -11.10 -15.77
CA LYS A 2 3.99 -11.19 -15.42
C LYS A 2 4.19 -10.78 -13.96
N GLU A 3 5.32 -11.18 -13.36
CA GLU A 3 5.61 -10.90 -11.94
C GLU A 3 5.59 -9.40 -11.61
N ILE A 4 6.12 -8.53 -12.47
CA ILE A 4 6.09 -7.08 -12.24
C ILE A 4 4.67 -6.49 -12.38
N GLU A 5 3.86 -7.03 -13.29
CA GLU A 5 2.46 -6.59 -13.48
C GLU A 5 1.62 -6.91 -12.25
N LYS A 6 1.93 -8.01 -11.55
CA LYS A 6 1.29 -8.36 -10.27
C LYS A 6 1.56 -7.31 -9.18
N LEU A 7 2.79 -6.79 -9.09
CA LEU A 7 3.15 -5.75 -8.13
C LEU A 7 2.50 -4.40 -8.48
N ARG A 8 2.48 -4.03 -9.76
CA ARG A 8 1.78 -2.82 -10.24
C ARG A 8 0.28 -2.89 -9.99
N TRP A 9 -0.34 -4.04 -10.27
CA TRP A 9 -1.75 -4.28 -9.95
C TRP A 9 -2.04 -4.14 -8.46
N MET A 10 -1.21 -4.73 -7.58
CA MET A 10 -1.37 -4.58 -6.13
C MET A 10 -1.33 -3.09 -5.72
N LYS A 11 -0.39 -2.32 -6.26
CA LYS A 11 -0.30 -0.88 -6.02
C LYS A 11 -1.54 -0.13 -6.47
N GLU A 12 -2.02 -0.39 -7.69
CA GLU A 12 -3.21 0.26 -8.24
C GLU A 12 -4.46 -0.09 -7.43
N ARG A 13 -4.65 -1.37 -7.09
CA ARG A 13 -5.80 -1.84 -6.29
C ARG A 13 -5.85 -1.21 -4.90
N ILE A 14 -4.70 -1.07 -4.23
CA ILE A 14 -4.61 -0.39 -2.93
C ILE A 14 -4.99 1.08 -3.07
N ALA A 15 -4.47 1.78 -4.07
CA ALA A 15 -4.79 3.18 -4.30
C ALA A 15 -6.28 3.38 -4.64
N GLU A 16 -6.85 2.53 -5.48
CA GLU A 16 -8.25 2.63 -5.90
C GLU A 16 -9.21 2.39 -4.72
N GLU A 17 -9.05 1.28 -4.00
CA GLU A 17 -9.98 0.89 -2.93
C GLU A 17 -9.92 1.86 -1.74
N THR A 18 -8.76 2.47 -1.51
CA THR A 18 -8.58 3.45 -0.41
C THR A 18 -8.81 4.89 -0.85
N GLY A 19 -9.21 5.13 -2.11
CA GLY A 19 -9.38 6.47 -2.66
C GLY A 19 -8.09 7.31 -2.60
N GLY A 20 -6.94 6.66 -2.77
CA GLY A 20 -5.61 7.26 -2.72
C GLY A 20 -5.12 7.59 -1.31
N LYS A 21 -5.90 7.27 -0.27
CA LYS A 21 -5.51 7.57 1.12
C LYS A 21 -4.43 6.63 1.64
N GLN A 22 -4.24 5.48 1.02
CA GLN A 22 -3.14 4.56 1.30
C GLN A 22 -2.45 4.19 -0.01
N TRP A 23 -1.13 4.08 0.02
CA TRP A 23 -0.34 3.77 -1.17
C TRP A 23 0.93 3.00 -0.83
N LEU A 24 1.37 2.18 -1.78
CA LEU A 24 2.64 1.47 -1.68
C LEU A 24 3.83 2.43 -1.91
N SER A 25 4.88 2.21 -1.13
CA SER A 25 6.10 3.00 -1.10
C SER A 25 7.29 2.09 -0.74
N THR A 26 8.51 2.55 -0.99
CA THR A 26 9.71 1.88 -0.47
C THR A 26 9.96 2.28 0.99
N GLY A 27 10.35 1.31 1.81
CA GLY A 27 10.60 1.51 3.24
C GLY A 27 12.09 1.52 3.58
N ILE A 28 12.44 2.13 4.72
CA ILE A 28 13.83 2.08 5.22
C ILE A 28 14.11 0.63 5.68
N GLY A 29 15.00 -0.06 4.96
CA GLY A 29 15.40 -1.42 5.30
C GLY A 29 14.35 -2.51 4.97
N LEU A 30 13.23 -2.14 4.32
CA LEU A 30 12.21 -3.07 3.86
C LEU A 30 11.92 -2.84 2.37
N PRO A 31 11.73 -3.89 1.55
CA PRO A 31 11.46 -3.72 0.12
C PRO A 31 10.21 -2.86 -0.15
N LEU A 32 9.13 -3.07 0.61
CA LEU A 32 7.88 -2.33 0.46
C LEU A 32 7.31 -1.96 1.83
N MET A 33 6.59 -0.84 1.88
CA MET A 33 5.73 -0.44 2.98
C MET A 33 4.47 0.26 2.45
N VAL A 34 3.41 0.30 3.25
CA VAL A 34 2.23 1.12 2.97
C VAL A 34 2.36 2.44 3.72
N LYS A 35 2.25 3.56 2.99
CA LYS A 35 2.04 4.90 3.55
C LYS A 35 0.54 5.20 3.53
N MET A 36 0.10 6.06 4.43
CA MET A 36 -1.30 6.43 4.57
C MET A 36 -1.46 7.88 5.04
N GLN A 37 -2.61 8.47 4.73
CA GLN A 37 -3.03 9.75 5.31
C GLN A 37 -3.43 9.59 6.79
N ASP A 38 -3.23 10.64 7.59
CA ASP A 38 -3.56 10.63 9.03
C ASP A 38 -5.04 10.43 9.33
N SER A 39 -5.91 10.69 8.35
CA SER A 39 -7.34 10.47 8.45
C SER A 39 -7.75 8.99 8.44
N CYS A 40 -6.88 8.08 7.98
CA CYS A 40 -7.18 6.64 7.92
C CYS A 40 -7.22 6.05 9.33
N GLN A 41 -8.33 5.35 9.62
CA GLN A 41 -8.53 4.65 10.89
C GLN A 41 -8.27 3.16 10.75
N ALA A 42 -8.49 2.61 9.56
CA ALA A 42 -8.09 1.27 9.18
C ALA A 42 -7.00 1.36 8.11
N ALA A 43 -5.99 0.50 8.22
CA ALA A 43 -4.82 0.57 7.36
C ALA A 43 -4.34 -0.80 6.92
N LEU A 44 -3.79 -0.84 5.72
CA LEU A 44 -3.17 -2.01 5.13
C LEU A 44 -1.70 -2.06 5.54
N TYR A 45 -1.24 -3.27 5.87
CA TYR A 45 0.16 -3.62 5.98
C TYR A 45 0.50 -4.57 4.84
N VAL A 46 1.62 -4.29 4.15
CA VAL A 46 2.17 -5.15 3.10
C VAL A 46 3.66 -5.32 3.36
N ALA A 47 4.13 -6.56 3.38
CA ALA A 47 5.54 -6.90 3.40
C ALA A 47 5.86 -7.96 2.35
N MET A 48 7.07 -7.91 1.79
CA MET A 48 7.57 -8.94 0.89
C MET A 48 8.49 -9.87 1.67
N VAL A 49 8.08 -11.11 1.89
CA VAL A 49 8.79 -12.09 2.72
C VAL A 49 9.45 -13.14 1.84
N LYS A 50 10.76 -13.36 2.01
CA LYS A 50 11.49 -14.38 1.24
C LYS A 50 11.11 -15.78 1.70
N ASN A 51 10.56 -16.57 0.79
CA ASN A 51 10.38 -18.00 0.99
C ASN A 51 11.74 -18.70 0.79
N LYS A 52 12.27 -19.31 1.85
CA LYS A 52 13.60 -19.95 1.83
C LYS A 52 13.67 -21.20 0.94
N GLN A 53 12.53 -21.87 0.70
CA GLN A 53 12.50 -23.08 -0.13
C GLN A 53 12.51 -22.74 -1.62
N THR A 54 11.73 -21.74 -2.03
CA THR A 54 11.60 -21.35 -3.44
C THR A 54 12.56 -20.24 -3.86
N GLY A 55 13.15 -19.52 -2.89
CA GLY A 55 13.97 -18.34 -3.12
C GLY A 55 13.16 -17.09 -3.53
N LYS A 56 11.86 -17.22 -3.78
CA LYS A 56 10.97 -16.11 -4.18
C LYS A 56 10.45 -15.35 -2.97
N TYR A 57 10.06 -14.10 -3.19
CA TYR A 57 9.33 -13.31 -2.22
C TYR A 57 7.82 -13.52 -2.39
N HIS A 58 7.08 -13.55 -1.29
CA HIS A 58 5.62 -13.53 -1.29
C HIS A 58 5.11 -12.30 -0.54
N ALA A 59 3.94 -11.80 -0.94
CA ALA A 59 3.29 -10.73 -0.19
C ALA A 59 2.65 -11.30 1.08
N ASP A 60 3.01 -10.73 2.23
CA ASP A 60 2.33 -10.89 3.51
C ASP A 60 1.47 -9.63 3.72
N VAL A 61 0.15 -9.79 3.70
CA VAL A 61 -0.83 -8.71 3.67
C VAL A 61 -1.70 -8.79 4.93
N LYS A 62 -1.87 -7.68 5.64
CA LYS A 62 -2.67 -7.62 6.87
C LYS A 62 -3.45 -6.32 6.97
N GLY A 63 -4.61 -6.36 7.61
CA GLY A 63 -5.30 -5.15 8.06
C GLY A 63 -4.95 -4.82 9.51
N PHE A 64 -4.84 -3.54 9.85
CA PHE A 64 -4.73 -3.09 11.24
C PHE A 64 -5.57 -1.83 11.48
N LEU A 65 -5.97 -1.60 12.73
CA LEU A 65 -6.75 -0.45 13.15
C LEU A 65 -5.88 0.49 13.97
N ARG A 66 -5.98 1.80 13.71
CA ARG A 66 -5.50 2.83 14.63
C ARG A 66 -6.62 3.16 15.60
N SER A 67 -6.41 2.86 16.88
CA SER A 67 -7.33 3.26 17.94
C SER A 67 -7.02 4.68 18.40
N PHE A 68 -7.96 5.60 18.22
CA PHE A 68 -7.97 6.90 18.93
C PHE A 68 -8.99 6.85 20.07
N SER A 69 -8.85 7.74 21.05
CA SER A 69 -9.60 7.72 22.31
C SER A 69 -11.11 7.99 22.19
N GLY A 70 -11.66 8.16 20.99
CA GLY A 70 -13.11 8.24 20.78
C GLY A 70 -13.53 8.52 19.33
N TYR A 71 -14.64 7.91 18.91
CA TYR A 71 -15.32 8.19 17.65
C TYR A 71 -16.52 9.08 17.98
N CYS A 72 -16.38 10.39 17.75
CA CYS A 72 -17.18 11.46 18.34
C CYS A 72 -18.72 11.30 18.27
N ASP A 73 -19.24 10.49 17.34
CA ASP A 73 -20.66 10.17 17.19
C ASP A 73 -20.86 8.83 16.42
N GLY A 74 -22.12 8.41 16.31
CA GLY A 74 -22.50 7.19 15.58
C GLY A 74 -22.23 7.24 14.07
N ASN A 75 -22.19 8.43 13.45
CA ASN A 75 -21.90 8.56 12.02
C ASN A 75 -20.43 8.24 11.75
N ARG A 76 -19.52 8.76 12.58
CA ARG A 76 -18.08 8.43 12.50
C ARG A 76 -17.83 6.94 12.76
N LEU A 77 -18.58 6.35 13.69
CA LEU A 77 -18.50 4.91 13.93
C LEU A 77 -19.00 4.09 12.73
N GLY A 78 -20.07 4.53 12.06
CA GLY A 78 -20.56 3.94 10.82
C GLY A 78 -19.53 3.99 9.69
N GLN A 79 -18.91 5.16 9.47
CA GLN A 79 -17.85 5.35 8.48
C GLN A 79 -16.64 4.45 8.74
N LEU A 80 -16.25 4.28 10.00
CA LEU A 80 -15.20 3.34 10.38
C LEU A 80 -15.59 1.91 10.02
N GLY A 81 -16.83 1.49 10.31
CA GLY A 81 -17.33 0.16 9.93
C GLY A 81 -17.25 -0.09 8.43
N GLU A 82 -17.63 0.89 7.61
CA GLU A 82 -17.49 0.81 6.15
C GLU A 82 -16.03 0.75 5.68
N GLU A 83 -15.14 1.55 6.30
CA GLU A 83 -13.71 1.54 6.00
C GLU A 83 -13.08 0.18 6.31
N ILE A 84 -13.43 -0.41 7.45
CA ILE A 84 -13.01 -1.77 7.84
C ILE A 84 -13.54 -2.81 6.85
N GLY A 85 -14.81 -2.70 6.45
CA GLY A 85 -15.43 -3.62 5.50
C GLY A 85 -14.71 -3.63 4.15
N ARG A 86 -14.45 -2.44 3.58
CA ARG A 86 -13.69 -2.28 2.33
C ARG A 86 -12.27 -2.84 2.46
N LEU A 87 -11.58 -2.51 3.55
CA LEU A 87 -10.21 -2.99 3.77
C LEU A 87 -10.16 -4.51 3.95
N SER A 88 -11.15 -5.11 4.64
CA SER A 88 -11.24 -6.56 4.80
C SER A 88 -11.42 -7.28 3.46
N ALA A 89 -12.25 -6.71 2.57
CA ALA A 89 -12.42 -7.23 1.22
C ALA A 89 -11.11 -7.14 0.42
N LEU A 90 -10.41 -6.00 0.51
CA LEU A 90 -9.11 -5.79 -0.13
C LEU A 90 -8.05 -6.78 0.34
N VAL A 91 -7.92 -6.98 1.66
CA VAL A 91 -6.96 -7.96 2.22
C VAL A 91 -7.25 -9.35 1.65
N SER A 92 -8.51 -9.77 1.64
CA SER A 92 -8.91 -11.08 1.11
C SER A 92 -8.58 -11.22 -0.38
N GLU A 93 -8.81 -10.16 -1.17
CA GLU A 93 -8.47 -10.12 -2.60
C GLU A 93 -6.96 -10.26 -2.82
N LEU A 94 -6.15 -9.50 -2.07
CA LEU A 94 -4.70 -9.52 -2.19
C LEU A 94 -4.09 -10.85 -1.72
N GLU A 95 -4.63 -11.46 -0.66
CA GLU A 95 -4.24 -12.80 -0.21
C GLU A 95 -4.58 -13.86 -1.27
N ALA A 96 -5.78 -13.81 -1.83
CA ALA A 96 -6.23 -14.74 -2.87
C ALA A 96 -5.40 -14.63 -4.16
N ALA A 97 -4.83 -13.46 -4.44
CA ALA A 97 -3.92 -13.26 -5.58
C ALA A 97 -2.59 -14.01 -5.44
N ALA A 98 -2.25 -14.49 -4.22
CA ALA A 98 -1.06 -15.31 -3.93
C ALA A 98 0.21 -14.75 -4.59
N LEU A 99 0.44 -13.44 -4.40
CA LEU A 99 1.49 -12.70 -5.07
C LEU A 99 2.87 -13.26 -4.68
N SER A 100 3.59 -13.78 -5.67
CA SER A 100 4.96 -14.26 -5.52
C SER A 100 5.82 -13.83 -6.70
N VAL A 101 7.01 -13.28 -6.40
CA VAL A 101 7.93 -12.65 -7.35
C VAL A 101 9.38 -12.97 -7.03
N GLY A 102 10.24 -12.95 -8.05
CA GLY A 102 11.69 -13.02 -7.87
C GLY A 102 12.29 -11.74 -7.28
N GLU A 103 13.51 -11.85 -6.76
CA GLU A 103 14.26 -10.75 -6.14
C GLU A 103 14.53 -9.61 -7.13
N ASP A 104 15.02 -9.91 -8.33
CA ASP A 104 15.29 -8.91 -9.37
C ASP A 104 14.04 -8.13 -9.77
N THR A 105 12.89 -8.81 -9.85
CA THR A 105 11.61 -8.18 -10.17
C THR A 105 11.16 -7.26 -9.04
N LEU A 106 11.30 -7.70 -7.79
CA LEU A 106 10.99 -6.88 -6.62
C LEU A 106 11.87 -5.62 -6.58
N LEU A 107 13.17 -5.76 -6.80
CA LEU A 107 14.11 -4.64 -6.84
C LEU A 107 13.83 -3.67 -7.99
N ALA A 108 13.48 -4.18 -9.17
CA ALA A 108 13.07 -3.35 -10.29
C ALA A 108 11.81 -2.52 -9.96
N PHE A 109 10.83 -3.14 -9.30
CA PHE A 109 9.62 -2.45 -8.86
C PHE A 109 9.90 -1.40 -7.76
N CYS A 110 10.81 -1.68 -6.83
CA CYS A 110 11.22 -0.70 -5.81
C CYS A 110 11.83 0.54 -6.46
N LYS A 111 12.72 0.36 -7.44
CA LYS A 111 13.31 1.47 -8.20
C LYS A 111 12.27 2.29 -8.95
N GLU A 112 11.26 1.61 -9.53
CA GLU A 112 10.14 2.29 -10.19
C GLU A 112 9.34 3.17 -9.21
N LEU A 113 9.06 2.67 -8.00
CA LEU A 113 8.39 3.47 -6.95
C LEU A 113 9.23 4.67 -6.52
N GLU A 114 10.53 4.49 -6.30
CA GLU A 114 11.43 5.58 -5.91
C GLU A 114 11.48 6.70 -6.94
N GLN A 115 11.56 6.35 -8.23
CA GLN A 115 11.55 7.32 -9.33
C GLN A 115 10.25 8.14 -9.37
N GLN A 116 9.11 7.48 -9.14
CA GLN A 116 7.81 8.16 -9.09
C GLN A 116 7.72 9.09 -7.89
N GLU A 117 8.23 8.70 -6.72
CA GLU A 117 8.28 9.58 -5.54
C GLU A 117 9.17 10.81 -5.75
N VAL A 118 10.31 10.66 -6.44
CA VAL A 118 11.19 11.78 -6.79
C VAL A 118 10.49 12.73 -7.76
N GLN A 119 9.78 12.20 -8.77
CA GLN A 119 9.07 13.02 -9.74
C GLN A 119 7.95 13.85 -9.07
N ILE A 120 7.14 13.23 -8.21
CA ILE A 120 6.08 13.93 -7.46
C ILE A 120 6.68 15.05 -6.58
N ARG A 121 7.83 14.81 -5.95
CA ARG A 121 8.52 15.82 -5.13
C ARG A 121 9.14 16.94 -5.97
N GLY A 122 9.64 16.62 -7.17
CA GLY A 122 10.21 17.61 -8.09
C GLY A 122 9.16 18.52 -8.71
N GLU A 123 8.00 17.98 -9.06
CA GLU A 123 6.86 18.73 -9.62
C GLU A 123 6.25 19.69 -8.58
N GLY A 124 6.22 19.31 -7.30
CA GLY A 124 5.77 20.18 -6.21
C GLY A 124 6.66 21.39 -5.90
N ILE A 125 7.88 21.47 -6.46
CA ILE A 125 8.77 22.63 -6.30
C ILE A 125 8.55 23.65 -7.43
N CYS A 126 8.09 23.21 -8.60
CA CYS A 126 7.86 24.09 -9.76
C CYS A 126 6.57 24.92 -9.64
N GLU A 127 5.52 24.42 -8.97
CA GLU A 127 4.23 25.11 -8.86
C GLU A 127 4.19 26.26 -7.84
N THR A 128 5.23 26.45 -7.02
CA THR A 128 5.31 27.55 -6.03
C THR A 128 6.11 28.77 -6.50
N SER A 129 6.53 28.82 -7.77
CA SER A 129 7.39 29.90 -8.30
C SER A 129 6.67 31.03 -9.04
N GLU A 130 5.34 30.97 -9.18
CA GLU A 130 4.55 32.03 -9.82
C GLU A 130 3.37 32.43 -8.93
N ASN A 131 3.62 33.34 -7.97
CA ASN A 131 2.66 34.33 -7.48
C ASN A 131 3.37 35.40 -6.63
#